data_AF-A0A3E1KE35-F1
#
_entry.id   AF-A0A3E1KE35-F1
#
_cell.length_a   1.000
_cell.length_b   1.000
_cell.length_c   1.000
_cell.angle_alpha   90.00
_cell.angle_beta   90.00
_cell.angle_gamma   90.00
#
_symmetry.space_group_name_H-M   'P 1'
#
loop_
_entity.id
_entity.type
_entity.pdbx_description
1 polymer ?
#
loop_
_entity_poly.entity_id
_entity_poly.type
_entity_poly.pdbx_seq_one_letter_code
_entity_poly.pdbx_strand_id
1 'polypeptide(L)'
;MSRPVMASPRTRRRTGNDMQRDAFAFGITMEQVDALDQLLLTIAAHGDVIADGNADRLDRRTLPVLGSAIFDAAGAVRTILGQLELQRL
;
A
#
# COMPACT_ATOMS: atom_id res chain seq x y z
N MET A 1 49.20 -8.98 -44.19
CA MET A 1 47.82 -9.48 -44.35
C MET A 1 47.28 -9.89 -42.99
N SER A 2 46.06 -9.43 -42.69
CA SER A 2 45.01 -10.05 -41.85
C SER A 2 45.22 -10.26 -40.33
N ARG A 3 44.49 -9.44 -39.55
CA ARG A 3 43.90 -9.78 -38.21
C ARG A 3 42.44 -10.28 -38.45
N PRO A 4 41.61 -10.60 -37.44
CA PRO A 4 41.71 -11.23 -36.10
C PRO A 4 40.60 -12.32 -35.92
N VAL A 5 40.22 -12.69 -34.67
CA VAL A 5 38.96 -13.32 -34.14
C VAL A 5 39.30 -14.54 -33.24
N MET A 6 38.79 -14.78 -32.03
CA MET A 6 37.79 -14.17 -31.15
C MET A 6 37.90 -14.77 -29.72
N ALA A 7 37.34 -14.08 -28.72
CA ALA A 7 36.19 -14.54 -27.93
C ALA A 7 36.21 -13.98 -26.49
N SER A 8 35.13 -13.27 -26.18
CA SER A 8 34.88 -12.42 -25.03
C SER A 8 34.91 -13.13 -23.67
N PRO A 9 35.25 -12.42 -22.57
CA PRO A 9 34.84 -12.85 -21.24
C PRO A 9 33.32 -12.64 -21.14
N ARG A 10 32.60 -13.73 -20.90
CA ARG A 10 31.17 -13.72 -20.55
C ARG A 10 30.97 -12.81 -19.33
N THR A 11 30.50 -11.59 -19.56
CA THR A 11 29.98 -10.73 -18.49
C THR A 11 28.65 -11.33 -18.00
N ARG A 12 28.82 -12.23 -17.03
CA ARG A 12 28.01 -12.43 -15.84
C ARG A 12 26.66 -11.71 -15.87
N ARG A 13 25.59 -12.50 -16.01
CA ARG A 13 24.20 -12.16 -15.64
C ARG A 13 24.19 -11.23 -14.42
N ARG A 14 23.99 -9.93 -14.64
CA ARG A 14 23.72 -8.92 -13.59
C ARG A 14 22.49 -8.07 -13.91
N THR A 15 21.78 -8.38 -14.98
CA THR A 15 20.67 -7.55 -15.48
C THR A 15 19.31 -7.89 -14.85
N GLY A 16 19.18 -9.02 -14.16
CA GLY A 16 17.89 -9.46 -13.61
C GLY A 16 17.52 -8.83 -12.27
N ASN A 17 18.49 -8.41 -11.47
CA ASN A 17 18.26 -7.88 -10.11
C ASN A 17 18.18 -6.35 -10.10
N ASP A 18 18.94 -5.67 -10.96
CA ASP A 18 18.96 -4.21 -11.04
C ASP A 18 17.66 -3.67 -11.67
N MET A 19 17.14 -4.35 -12.69
CA MET A 19 15.85 -4.00 -13.34
C MET A 19 14.63 -4.22 -12.42
N GLN A 20 14.76 -5.06 -11.40
CA GLN A 20 13.71 -5.33 -10.41
C GLN A 20 13.70 -4.30 -9.28
N ARG A 21 14.83 -3.62 -9.02
CA ARG A 21 14.91 -2.49 -8.07
C ARG A 21 14.32 -1.21 -8.64
N ASP A 22 14.43 -1.00 -9.95
CA ASP A 22 13.83 0.16 -10.65
C ASP A 22 12.31 0.03 -10.88
N ALA A 23 11.73 -1.15 -10.63
CA ALA A 23 10.34 -1.44 -10.98
C ALA A 23 9.31 -0.95 -9.93
N PHE A 24 9.70 -0.70 -8.68
CA PHE A 24 8.76 -0.40 -7.58
C PHE A 24 9.25 0.70 -6.63
N ALA A 25 9.85 1.77 -7.17
CA ALA A 25 10.20 2.95 -6.37
C ALA A 25 9.02 3.94 -6.38
N PHE A 26 8.21 3.95 -5.32
CA PHE A 26 7.17 4.95 -5.08
C PHE A 26 7.56 5.81 -3.87
N GLY A 27 7.31 7.12 -3.98
CA GLY A 27 7.51 8.11 -2.94
C GLY A 27 6.27 8.20 -2.06
N ILE A 28 6.50 8.35 -0.76
CA ILE A 28 5.46 8.59 0.23
C ILE A 28 5.86 9.80 1.08
N THR A 29 4.91 10.70 1.34
CA THR A 29 5.15 11.83 2.25
C THR A 29 4.90 11.40 3.71
N MET A 30 5.52 12.10 4.66
CA MET A 30 5.27 11.82 6.09
C MET A 30 3.79 12.04 6.45
N GLU A 31 3.17 13.09 5.91
CA GLU A 31 1.74 13.37 6.09
C GLU A 31 0.85 12.21 5.59
N GLN A 32 1.23 11.55 4.49
CA GLN A 32 0.52 10.37 3.98
C GLN A 32 0.69 9.16 4.89
N VAL A 33 1.87 8.98 5.51
CA VAL A 33 2.09 7.92 6.51
C VAL A 33 1.21 8.15 7.73
N ASP A 34 1.22 9.37 8.28
CA ASP A 34 0.42 9.73 9.45
C ASP A 34 -1.07 9.58 9.17
N ALA A 35 -1.53 9.99 7.99
CA ALA A 35 -2.92 9.82 7.57
C ALA A 35 -3.29 8.34 7.42
N LEU A 36 -2.42 7.50 6.86
CA LEU A 36 -2.66 6.05 6.76
C LEU A 36 -2.77 5.41 8.15
N ASP A 37 -1.86 5.73 9.07
CA ASP A 37 -1.89 5.19 10.43
C ASP A 37 -3.20 5.55 11.14
N GLN A 38 -3.59 6.82 11.10
CA GLN A 38 -4.83 7.29 11.72
C GLN A 38 -6.08 6.62 11.12
N LEU A 39 -6.11 6.41 9.80
CA LEU A 39 -7.22 5.73 9.13
C LEU A 39 -7.29 4.25 9.52
N LEU A 40 -6.15 3.57 9.59
CA LEU A 40 -6.08 2.17 10.02
C LEU A 40 -6.51 2.00 11.48
N LEU A 41 -6.07 2.88 12.37
CA LEU A 41 -6.51 2.92 13.77
C LEU A 41 -8.02 3.16 13.88
N THR A 42 -8.57 4.05 13.05
CA THR A 42 -10.02 4.32 13.01
C THR A 42 -10.81 3.09 12.58
N ILE A 43 -10.35 2.39 11.54
CA ILE A 43 -10.98 1.15 11.07
C ILE A 43 -10.93 0.08 12.16
N ALA A 44 -9.76 -0.11 12.80
CA ALA A 44 -9.58 -1.09 13.87
C ALA A 44 -10.51 -0.80 15.05
N ALA A 45 -10.54 0.44 15.53
CA ALA A 45 -11.39 0.83 16.66
C ALA A 45 -12.88 0.58 16.39
N HIS A 46 -13.38 0.91 15.20
CA HIS A 46 -14.77 0.61 14.85
C HIS A 46 -15.02 -0.89 14.65
N GLY A 47 -14.05 -1.61 14.08
CA GLY A 47 -14.10 -3.06 13.93
C GLY A 47 -14.16 -3.78 15.28
N ASP A 48 -13.38 -3.32 16.26
CA ASP A 48 -13.37 -3.85 17.62
C ASP A 48 -14.73 -3.69 18.29
N VAL A 49 -15.40 -2.54 18.13
CA VAL A 49 -16.76 -2.33 18.66
C VAL A 49 -17.76 -3.31 18.03
N ILE A 50 -17.61 -3.62 16.74
CA ILE A 50 -18.48 -4.60 16.05
C ILE A 50 -18.15 -6.04 16.52
N ALA A 51 -16.87 -6.35 16.73
CA ALA A 51 -16.42 -7.70 17.09
C ALA A 51 -16.65 -8.04 18.57
N ASP A 52 -16.46 -7.07 19.48
CA ASP A 52 -16.68 -7.21 20.94
C ASP A 52 -18.15 -6.99 21.32
N GLY A 53 -18.88 -6.19 20.53
CA GLY A 53 -20.30 -5.96 20.73
C GLY A 53 -21.12 -7.22 20.45
N ASN A 54 -21.77 -7.77 21.47
CA ASN A 54 -22.97 -8.59 21.25
C ASN A 54 -23.92 -7.74 20.40
N ALA A 55 -24.19 -8.14 19.16
CA ALA A 55 -25.01 -7.38 18.21
C ALA A 55 -26.38 -6.99 18.79
N ASP A 56 -26.88 -7.76 19.76
CA ASP A 56 -28.13 -7.53 20.49
C ASP A 56 -28.08 -6.35 21.49
N ARG A 57 -26.89 -5.87 21.84
CA ARG A 57 -26.67 -4.75 22.79
C ARG A 57 -26.43 -3.42 22.08
N LEU A 58 -26.17 -3.43 20.78
CA LEU A 58 -26.02 -2.23 19.97
C LEU A 58 -27.40 -1.69 19.59
N ASP A 59 -27.56 -0.37 19.59
CA ASP A 59 -28.76 0.23 19.00
C ASP A 59 -28.83 -0.12 17.51
N ARG A 60 -30.05 -0.28 16.98
CA ARG A 60 -30.28 -0.66 15.58
C ARG A 60 -29.60 0.27 14.58
N ARG A 61 -29.30 1.51 14.95
CA ARG A 61 -28.59 2.47 14.08
C ARG A 61 -27.07 2.44 14.26
N THR A 62 -26.55 1.87 15.34
CA THR A 62 -25.11 1.89 15.63
C THR A 62 -24.32 1.07 14.62
N LEU A 63 -24.78 -0.14 14.27
CA LEU A 63 -24.09 -0.98 13.28
C LEU A 63 -23.99 -0.29 11.90
N PRO A 64 -25.08 0.26 11.32
CA PRO A 64 -24.99 1.04 10.09
C PRO A 64 -24.02 2.23 10.16
N VAL A 65 -24.00 2.96 11.29
CA VAL A 65 -23.10 4.12 11.47
C VAL A 65 -21.64 3.69 11.51
N LEU A 66 -21.31 2.64 12.27
CA LEU A 66 -19.95 2.10 12.33
C LEU A 66 -19.51 1.56 10.96
N GLY A 67 -20.41 0.87 10.25
CA GLY A 67 -20.15 0.39 8.89
C GLY A 67 -19.87 1.53 7.90
N SER A 68 -20.63 2.62 7.97
CA SER A 68 -20.37 3.82 7.16
C SER A 68 -19.01 4.44 7.48
N ALA A 69 -18.68 4.58 8.76
CA ALA A 69 -17.40 5.14 9.18
C ALA A 69 -16.20 4.30 8.70
N ILE A 70 -16.31 2.98 8.74
CA ILE A 70 -15.31 2.06 8.20
C ILE A 70 -15.20 2.21 6.68
N PHE A 71 -16.34 2.28 5.97
CA PHE A 71 -16.36 2.43 4.51
C PHE A 71 -15.67 3.73 4.08
N ASP A 72 -15.98 4.85 4.73
CA ASP A 72 -15.39 6.15 4.44
C ASP A 72 -13.87 6.14 4.71
N ALA A 73 -13.44 5.58 5.84
CA ALA A 73 -12.02 5.46 6.17
C ALA A 73 -11.27 4.57 5.16
N ALA A 74 -11.83 3.43 4.76
CA ALA A 74 -11.24 2.56 3.74
C ALA A 74 -11.17 3.26 2.36
N GLY A 75 -12.17 4.07 2.01
CA GLY A 75 -12.15 4.92 0.83
C GLY A 75 -11.01 5.94 0.84
N ALA A 76 -10.74 6.55 1.98
CA ALA A 76 -9.62 7.46 2.16
C ALA A 76 -8.27 6.74 2.05
N VAL A 77 -8.12 5.54 2.63
CA VAL A 77 -6.92 4.69 2.45
C VAL A 77 -6.68 4.42 0.97
N ARG A 78 -7.72 3.99 0.24
CA ARG A 78 -7.62 3.72 -1.20
C ARG A 78 -7.20 4.96 -2.00
N THR A 79 -7.67 6.13 -1.60
CA THR A 79 -7.29 7.41 -2.23
C THR A 79 -5.80 7.68 -2.03
N ILE A 80 -5.27 7.52 -0.80
CA ILE A 80 -3.85 7.73 -0.52
C ILE A 80 -3.00 6.73 -1.31
N LEU A 81 -3.37 5.44 -1.33
CA LEU A 81 -2.65 4.44 -2.11
C LEU A 81 -2.64 4.76 -3.62
N GLY A 82 -3.75 5.27 -4.16
CA GLY A 82 -3.79 5.76 -5.54
C GLY A 82 -2.89 6.98 -5.78
N GLN A 83 -2.70 7.85 -4.78
CA GLN A 83 -1.72 8.94 -4.88
C GLN A 83 -0.28 8.42 -4.86
N LEU A 84 0.02 7.35 -4.12
CA LEU A 84 1.36 6.74 -4.12
C LEU A 84 1.72 6.19 -5.51
N GLU A 85 0.76 5.58 -6.21
CA GLU A 85 0.97 5.10 -7.58
C GLU A 85 1.37 6.22 -8.56
N LEU A 86 0.91 7.45 -8.31
CA LEU A 86 1.26 8.64 -9.09
C LEU A 86 2.60 9.26 -8.68
N GLN A 87 3.05 9.01 -7.44
CA GLN A 87 4.31 9.55 -6.88
C GLN A 87 5.46 8.59 -7.15
N ARG A 88 5.88 8.44 -8.41
CA ARG A 88 7.02 7.59 -8.78
C ARG A 88 8.36 8.29 -8.52
N LEU A 89 9.31 7.58 -7.91
CA LEU A 89 10.68 8.03 -7.65
C LEU A 89 11.63 7.69 -8.81
#